data_AF-A0A1Q8S6Q6-F1
#
_entry.id   AF-A0A1Q8S6Q6-F1
#
_cell.length_a   1.000
_cell.length_b   1.000
_cell.length_c   1.000
_cell.angle_alpha   90.00
_cell.angle_beta   90.00
_cell.angle_gamma   90.00
#
_symmetry.space_group_name_H-M   'P 1'
#
loop_
_entity.id
_entity.type
_entity.pdbx_description
1 polymer ?
#
loop_
_entity_poly.entity_id
_entity_poly.type
_entity_poly.pdbx_seq_one_letter_code
_entity_poly.pdbx_strand_id
1 'polypeptide(L)'
;MSNRGGRGGRVFRGGGGGGGGGPGRGGRSHSGPWGRLKPVDQDPLDSFGLPSKGDTRLLDFKTQERYYTKIVERYMTFCSDAGERDELLRRFASLDLKDYPSVSAPSSPRLDDPSNTKSLSDVMMALRKLREGIVASKRIDEFAIQAYLFNIRLSVLVKHPESYHPAILHVLRTIHPAQNLTSVELQEVLGYLVLDAACRRGDLAEAYAIRHRYGLRDGKIDAVLAALAHDNYVAFRRVQRNVDGHRAKLLEFAEAEMRTHVLKCFGRTYLAVDQEWLENCSGQSWEVLTRDHGVGWELDGKRVVIRKVRAK
;
A
#
# COMPACT_ATOMS: atom_id res chain seq x y z
N MET A 1 12.74 -53.38 -37.14
CA MET A 1 12.41 -54.21 -38.32
C MET A 1 11.40 -53.44 -39.16
N SER A 2 11.68 -53.32 -40.47
CA SER A 2 10.78 -52.88 -41.57
C SER A 2 10.31 -51.42 -41.53
N ASN A 3 10.79 -50.44 -42.32
CA ASN A 3 11.22 -50.31 -43.73
C ASN A 3 10.09 -50.22 -44.77
N ARG A 4 10.13 -49.13 -45.56
CA ARG A 4 9.55 -48.86 -46.91
C ARG A 4 8.01 -48.82 -47.00
N GLY A 5 7.37 -48.06 -47.89
CA GLY A 5 7.70 -47.19 -49.03
C GLY A 5 6.34 -46.61 -49.51
N GLY A 6 6.20 -45.44 -50.12
CA GLY A 6 6.84 -44.97 -51.34
C GLY A 6 5.99 -45.32 -52.58
N ARG A 7 5.26 -44.33 -53.14
CA ARG A 7 4.74 -44.16 -54.54
C ARG A 7 3.43 -43.35 -54.48
N GLY A 8 3.16 -42.34 -55.30
CA GLY A 8 3.77 -41.87 -56.54
C GLY A 8 2.63 -41.38 -57.46
N GLY A 9 2.86 -40.31 -58.23
CA GLY A 9 2.07 -40.03 -59.45
C GLY A 9 1.32 -38.70 -59.50
N ARG A 10 2.02 -37.62 -59.87
CA ARG A 10 1.44 -36.48 -60.61
C ARG A 10 1.35 -36.88 -62.09
N VAL A 11 0.25 -36.56 -62.77
CA VAL A 11 0.25 -36.02 -64.15
C VAL A 11 -1.00 -35.14 -64.33
N PHE A 12 -0.80 -33.85 -64.62
CA PHE A 12 -1.82 -32.93 -65.13
C PHE A 12 -1.25 -32.30 -66.42
N ARG A 13 -1.97 -32.48 -67.52
CA ARG A 13 -1.85 -31.83 -68.83
C ARG A 13 -3.19 -32.13 -69.51
N GLY A 14 -3.95 -31.24 -70.13
CA GLY A 14 -3.80 -29.90 -70.70
C GLY A 14 -5.00 -29.73 -71.66
N GLY A 15 -5.20 -28.51 -72.20
CA GLY A 15 -6.23 -28.20 -73.20
C GLY A 15 -7.28 -27.25 -72.61
N GLY A 16 -7.35 -25.98 -73.02
CA GLY A 16 -7.78 -25.50 -74.34
C GLY A 16 -9.07 -24.70 -74.06
N GLY A 17 -9.11 -23.37 -74.19
CA GLY A 17 -9.16 -22.63 -75.44
C GLY A 17 -10.62 -22.27 -75.75
N GLY A 18 -10.97 -20.98 -75.78
CA GLY A 18 -12.28 -20.52 -76.26
C GLY A 18 -12.72 -19.19 -75.66
N GLY A 19 -12.65 -18.12 -76.45
CA GLY A 19 -13.14 -16.78 -76.10
C GLY A 19 -14.64 -16.60 -76.34
N GLY A 20 -15.18 -15.53 -75.78
CA GLY A 20 -16.53 -15.03 -76.04
C GLY A 20 -16.79 -13.75 -75.25
N GLY A 21 -16.94 -12.62 -75.95
CA GLY A 21 -17.23 -11.31 -75.36
C GLY A 21 -18.71 -11.12 -74.99
N GLY A 22 -18.95 -10.18 -74.08
CA GLY A 22 -20.27 -9.64 -73.75
C GLY A 22 -20.21 -8.66 -72.57
N PRO A 23 -20.72 -7.41 -72.68
CA PRO A 23 -20.65 -6.41 -71.62
C PRO A 23 -21.91 -6.48 -70.72
N GLY A 24 -21.75 -6.36 -69.41
CA GLY A 24 -22.88 -6.46 -68.47
C GLY A 24 -22.56 -5.91 -67.09
N ARG A 25 -23.31 -4.86 -66.72
CA ARG A 25 -23.30 -4.14 -65.45
C ARG A 25 -23.50 -5.02 -64.21
N GLY A 26 -22.88 -4.59 -63.11
CA GLY A 26 -23.46 -4.68 -61.76
C GLY A 26 -23.00 -5.86 -60.91
N GLY A 27 -22.10 -5.58 -59.96
CA GLY A 27 -21.70 -6.54 -58.93
C GLY A 27 -21.08 -5.82 -57.75
N ARG A 28 -21.93 -5.45 -56.79
CA ARG A 28 -21.61 -4.79 -55.53
C ARG A 28 -20.45 -5.50 -54.81
N SER A 29 -19.39 -4.77 -54.48
CA SER A 29 -18.40 -5.20 -53.50
C SER A 29 -19.11 -5.38 -52.16
N HIS A 30 -19.21 -6.62 -51.69
CA HIS A 30 -19.75 -6.95 -50.39
C HIS A 30 -18.90 -6.30 -49.30
N SER A 31 -19.53 -5.42 -48.54
CA SER A 31 -19.10 -4.94 -47.23
C SER A 31 -18.80 -6.13 -46.31
N GLY A 32 -17.52 -6.34 -45.99
CA GLY A 32 -17.05 -7.17 -44.89
C GLY A 32 -16.49 -6.27 -43.77
N PRO A 33 -16.85 -6.50 -42.50
CA PRO A 33 -16.90 -5.45 -41.49
C PRO A 33 -15.62 -5.42 -40.64
N TRP A 34 -15.16 -4.21 -40.32
CA TRP A 34 -14.35 -3.89 -39.13
C TRP A 34 -13.04 -4.67 -38.98
N GLY A 35 -11.94 -3.93 -39.25
CA GLY A 35 -10.58 -4.36 -38.98
C GLY A 35 -10.47 -5.02 -37.60
N ARG A 36 -9.83 -6.19 -37.60
CA ARG A 36 -9.41 -6.94 -36.42
C ARG A 36 -8.64 -5.99 -35.49
N LEU A 37 -9.35 -5.34 -34.57
CA LEU A 37 -8.73 -4.75 -33.40
C LEU A 37 -7.94 -5.89 -32.77
N LYS A 38 -6.64 -5.68 -32.58
CA LYS A 38 -5.84 -6.57 -31.73
C LYS A 38 -6.66 -6.76 -30.44
N PRO A 39 -6.78 -7.99 -29.90
CA PRO A 39 -7.30 -8.15 -28.55
C PRO A 39 -6.58 -7.11 -27.70
N VAL A 40 -7.34 -6.19 -27.12
CA VAL A 40 -6.75 -5.31 -26.12
C VAL A 40 -6.23 -6.28 -25.08
N ASP A 41 -4.90 -6.33 -24.88
CA ASP A 41 -4.30 -7.02 -23.74
C ASP A 41 -4.82 -6.28 -22.50
N GLN A 42 -6.04 -6.61 -22.10
CA GLN A 42 -6.66 -6.09 -20.90
C GLN A 42 -5.91 -6.72 -19.76
N ASP A 43 -5.36 -5.84 -18.94
CA ASP A 43 -4.72 -6.25 -17.71
C ASP A 43 -5.68 -7.16 -16.91
N PRO A 44 -5.24 -8.36 -16.48
CA PRO A 44 -6.03 -9.27 -15.67
C PRO A 44 -6.70 -8.61 -14.45
N LEU A 45 -6.07 -7.61 -13.82
CA LEU A 45 -6.65 -6.90 -12.66
C LEU A 45 -7.70 -5.85 -13.04
N ASP A 46 -7.64 -5.31 -14.26
CA ASP A 46 -8.59 -4.35 -14.82
C ASP A 46 -9.80 -5.02 -15.47
N SER A 47 -9.65 -6.30 -15.83
CA SER A 47 -10.71 -7.08 -16.45
C SER A 47 -11.95 -7.26 -15.57
N PHE A 48 -11.84 -7.01 -14.26
CA PHE A 48 -12.92 -7.07 -13.28
C PHE A 48 -13.36 -5.68 -12.82
N GLY A 49 -14.67 -5.46 -12.77
CA GLY A 49 -15.32 -4.29 -12.19
C GLY A 49 -15.57 -4.44 -10.69
N LEU A 50 -16.13 -3.39 -10.09
CA LEU A 50 -16.56 -3.42 -8.70
C LEU A 50 -17.92 -4.12 -8.59
N PRO A 51 -18.12 -5.04 -7.63
CA PRO A 51 -19.43 -5.61 -7.34
C PRO A 51 -20.48 -4.55 -7.02
N SER A 52 -20.09 -3.48 -6.32
CA SER A 52 -20.95 -2.31 -6.06
C SER A 52 -21.44 -1.60 -7.32
N LYS A 53 -20.77 -1.78 -8.46
CA LYS A 53 -21.15 -1.23 -9.77
C LYS A 53 -21.81 -2.26 -10.69
N GLY A 54 -22.17 -3.43 -10.17
CA GLY A 54 -22.93 -4.46 -10.88
C GLY A 54 -22.12 -5.60 -11.50
N ASP A 55 -20.80 -5.66 -11.29
CA ASP A 55 -20.00 -6.81 -11.74
C ASP A 55 -20.12 -7.99 -10.78
N THR A 56 -20.81 -9.05 -11.21
CA THR A 56 -21.11 -10.22 -10.38
C THR A 56 -20.06 -11.32 -10.47
N ARG A 57 -19.01 -11.19 -11.29
CA ARG A 57 -18.02 -12.26 -11.50
C ARG A 57 -17.22 -12.59 -10.24
N LEU A 58 -16.95 -11.60 -9.39
CA LEU A 58 -16.26 -11.78 -8.11
C LEU A 58 -17.17 -12.35 -7.00
N LEU A 59 -18.41 -12.78 -7.31
CA LEU A 59 -19.23 -13.55 -6.38
C LEU A 59 -18.83 -15.03 -6.33
N ASP A 60 -18.18 -15.54 -7.37
CA ASP A 60 -17.71 -16.93 -7.44
C ASP A 60 -16.38 -17.13 -6.69
N PHE A 61 -16.32 -18.13 -5.82
CA PHE A 61 -15.18 -18.35 -4.91
C PHE A 61 -13.91 -18.75 -5.68
N LYS A 62 -14.02 -19.56 -6.74
CA LYS A 62 -12.86 -19.93 -7.57
C LYS A 62 -12.31 -18.73 -8.33
N THR A 63 -13.20 -17.84 -8.76
CA THR A 63 -12.82 -16.59 -9.43
C THR A 63 -12.12 -15.65 -8.48
N GLN A 64 -12.59 -15.52 -7.22
CA GLN A 64 -11.89 -14.76 -6.18
C GLN A 64 -10.48 -15.29 -5.92
N GLU A 65 -10.30 -16.62 -5.82
CA GLU A 65 -8.99 -17.24 -5.60
C GLU A 65 -8.03 -16.95 -6.76
N ARG A 66 -8.47 -17.16 -8.00
CA ARG A 66 -7.67 -16.83 -9.20
C ARG A 66 -7.32 -15.36 -9.26
N TYR A 67 -8.26 -14.48 -8.91
CA TYR A 67 -8.04 -13.05 -8.88
C TYR A 67 -7.00 -12.65 -7.82
N TYR A 68 -7.10 -13.24 -6.62
CA TYR A 68 -6.11 -13.07 -5.56
C TYR A 68 -4.71 -13.52 -5.99
N THR A 69 -4.58 -14.66 -6.68
CA THR A 69 -3.29 -15.08 -7.25
C THR A 69 -2.68 -14.01 -8.15
N LYS A 70 -3.48 -13.38 -9.02
CA LYS A 70 -3.02 -12.29 -9.90
C LYS A 70 -2.61 -11.03 -9.13
N ILE A 71 -3.32 -10.71 -8.05
CA ILE A 71 -2.95 -9.61 -7.16
C ILE A 71 -1.58 -9.88 -6.52
N VAL A 72 -1.38 -11.08 -5.97
CA VAL A 72 -0.12 -11.46 -5.32
C VAL A 72 1.02 -11.51 -6.32
N GLU A 73 0.82 -12.08 -7.52
CA GLU A 73 1.81 -12.08 -8.61
C GLU A 73 2.28 -10.65 -8.91
N ARG A 74 1.34 -9.71 -9.11
CA ARG A 74 1.68 -8.30 -9.40
C ARG A 74 2.42 -7.63 -8.25
N TYR A 75 1.98 -7.87 -7.02
CA TYR A 75 2.65 -7.34 -5.84
C TYR A 75 4.09 -7.87 -5.72
N MET A 76 4.31 -9.16 -6.00
CA MET A 76 5.64 -9.75 -5.97
C MET A 76 6.53 -9.20 -7.09
N THR A 77 5.99 -8.99 -8.30
CA THR A 77 6.71 -8.31 -9.38
C THR A 77 7.11 -6.88 -8.99
N PHE A 78 6.19 -6.12 -8.38
CA PHE A 78 6.50 -4.79 -7.86
C PHE A 78 7.63 -4.83 -6.82
N CYS A 79 7.61 -5.81 -5.92
CA CYS A 79 8.67 -6.00 -4.92
C CYS A 79 10.01 -6.40 -5.55
N SER A 80 10.03 -7.28 -6.56
CA SER A 80 11.26 -7.69 -7.24
C SER A 80 11.87 -6.56 -8.06
N ASP A 81 11.04 -5.74 -8.71
CA ASP A 81 11.47 -4.61 -9.54
C ASP A 81 12.07 -3.46 -8.72
N ALA A 82 11.85 -3.45 -7.41
CA ALA A 82 12.51 -2.50 -6.51
C ALA A 82 13.97 -2.86 -6.26
N GLY A 83 14.35 -4.14 -6.36
CA GLY A 83 15.71 -4.66 -6.19
C GLY A 83 16.28 -4.57 -4.77
N GLU A 84 16.10 -3.43 -4.11
CA GLU A 84 16.59 -3.13 -2.76
C GLU A 84 15.47 -2.67 -1.82
N ARG A 85 15.66 -2.92 -0.53
CA ARG A 85 14.68 -2.57 0.53
C ARG A 85 14.39 -1.07 0.58
N ASP A 86 15.41 -0.23 0.44
CA ASP A 86 15.25 1.22 0.61
C ASP A 86 14.47 1.83 -0.57
N GLU A 87 14.68 1.32 -1.79
CA GLU A 87 13.89 1.69 -2.96
C GLU A 87 12.44 1.23 -2.83
N LEU A 88 12.20 0.04 -2.29
CA LEU A 88 10.84 -0.44 -2.01
C LEU A 88 10.11 0.47 -1.00
N LEU A 89 10.78 0.86 0.09
CA LEU A 89 10.24 1.81 1.06
C LEU A 89 9.97 3.18 0.45
N ARG A 90 10.85 3.66 -0.44
CA ARG A 90 10.65 4.92 -1.18
C ARG A 90 9.40 4.84 -2.07
N ARG A 91 9.20 3.73 -2.77
CA ARG A 91 8.01 3.51 -3.62
C ARG A 91 6.71 3.40 -2.82
N PHE A 92 6.75 2.83 -1.62
CA PHE A 92 5.60 2.86 -0.72
C PHE A 92 5.28 4.29 -0.24
N ALA A 93 6.31 5.08 0.09
CA ALA A 93 6.14 6.46 0.53
C ALA A 93 5.59 7.39 -0.57
N SER A 94 5.92 7.14 -1.84
CA SER A 94 5.43 7.98 -2.95
C SER A 94 3.93 7.84 -3.24
N LEU A 95 3.28 6.78 -2.71
CA LEU A 95 1.83 6.61 -2.76
C LEU A 95 1.11 7.31 -1.60
N ASP A 96 1.69 7.34 -0.40
CA ASP A 96 1.17 8.07 0.77
C ASP A 96 0.92 9.56 0.42
N LEU A 97 1.79 10.13 -0.41
CA LEU A 97 1.72 11.54 -0.82
C LEU A 97 0.62 11.88 -1.83
N LYS A 98 0.02 10.91 -2.51
CA LYS A 98 -0.97 11.20 -3.57
C LYS A 98 -2.39 11.46 -3.03
N ASP A 99 -2.68 11.11 -1.77
CA ASP A 99 -4.01 11.24 -1.18
C ASP A 99 -4.12 12.27 -0.02
N TYR A 100 -3.01 12.89 0.42
CA TYR A 100 -3.02 13.98 1.41
C TYR A 100 -2.16 15.19 0.96
N PRO A 101 -2.71 16.41 0.78
CA PRO A 101 -1.90 17.58 0.52
C PRO A 101 -1.25 18.05 1.83
N SER A 102 -0.03 17.58 2.10
CA SER A 102 0.82 18.09 3.18
C SER A 102 2.29 18.08 2.79
N VAL A 103 2.78 19.28 2.44
CA VAL A 103 4.14 19.83 2.55
C VAL A 103 5.33 18.90 2.25
N SER A 104 5.73 18.93 0.98
CA SER A 104 7.11 18.84 0.44
C SER A 104 8.15 18.01 1.19
N ALA A 105 8.41 16.79 0.68
CA ALA A 105 9.72 16.14 0.81
C ALA A 105 10.66 16.63 -0.31
N PRO A 106 11.98 16.78 -0.07
CA PRO A 106 12.92 17.24 -1.07
C PRO A 106 13.05 16.20 -2.20
N SER A 107 12.84 16.68 -3.41
CA SER A 107 13.09 15.96 -4.66
C SER A 107 14.56 15.57 -4.77
N SER A 108 14.87 14.32 -4.47
CA SER A 108 16.10 13.68 -4.97
C SER A 108 15.90 13.36 -6.47
N PRO A 109 16.78 13.83 -7.38
CA PRO A 109 16.61 13.57 -8.79
C PRO A 109 17.14 12.17 -9.09
N ARG A 110 16.25 11.17 -9.21
CA ARG A 110 16.46 9.91 -9.93
C ARG A 110 15.14 9.13 -10.04
N LEU A 111 14.60 9.14 -11.26
CA LEU A 111 13.64 8.16 -11.82
C LEU A 111 12.43 7.83 -10.92
N ASP A 112 11.52 8.79 -10.76
CA ASP A 112 10.11 8.46 -10.54
C ASP A 112 9.57 7.88 -11.84
N ASP A 113 9.71 6.58 -12.06
CA ASP A 113 8.97 5.94 -13.15
C ASP A 113 7.49 5.88 -12.76
N PRO A 114 6.60 6.68 -13.40
CA PRO A 114 5.18 6.69 -13.07
C PRO A 114 4.53 5.30 -13.23
N SER A 115 5.16 4.39 -13.99
CA SER A 115 4.72 3.01 -14.17
C SER A 115 4.65 2.22 -12.85
N ASN A 116 5.59 2.44 -11.93
CA ASN A 116 5.71 1.67 -10.69
C ASN A 116 4.72 2.13 -9.61
N THR A 117 4.43 3.43 -9.53
CA THR A 117 3.37 3.92 -8.63
C THR A 117 1.98 3.51 -9.11
N LYS A 118 1.82 3.39 -10.45
CA LYS A 118 0.60 2.90 -11.05
C LYS A 118 0.37 1.42 -10.71
N SER A 119 1.40 0.58 -10.82
CA SER A 119 1.25 -0.87 -10.56
C SER A 119 0.80 -1.19 -9.12
N LEU A 120 1.30 -0.46 -8.11
CA LEU A 120 0.87 -0.63 -6.73
C LEU A 120 -0.50 0.02 -6.44
N SER A 121 -0.85 1.14 -7.09
CA SER A 121 -2.22 1.68 -7.05
C SER A 121 -3.23 0.69 -7.64
N ASP A 122 -2.88 0.04 -8.75
CA ASP A 122 -3.69 -1.00 -9.39
C ASP A 122 -3.88 -2.21 -8.46
N VAL A 123 -2.83 -2.61 -7.71
CA VAL A 123 -2.91 -3.66 -6.67
C VAL A 123 -3.88 -3.25 -5.55
N MET A 124 -3.79 -2.01 -5.05
CA MET A 124 -4.70 -1.51 -4.01
C MET A 124 -6.15 -1.48 -4.48
N MET A 125 -6.39 -1.06 -5.72
CA MET A 125 -7.72 -1.09 -6.35
C MET A 125 -8.23 -2.52 -6.56
N ALA A 126 -7.37 -3.44 -6.99
CA ALA A 126 -7.73 -4.85 -7.13
C ALA A 126 -8.09 -5.47 -5.78
N LEU A 127 -7.34 -5.18 -4.72
CA LEU A 127 -7.67 -5.60 -3.37
C LEU A 127 -9.00 -5.02 -2.88
N ARG A 128 -9.32 -3.77 -3.25
CA ARG A 128 -10.65 -3.21 -3.00
C ARG A 128 -11.74 -4.03 -3.70
N LYS A 129 -11.60 -4.33 -4.99
CA LYS A 129 -12.55 -5.15 -5.75
C LYS A 129 -12.72 -6.54 -5.11
N LEU A 130 -11.62 -7.18 -4.70
CA LEU A 130 -11.65 -8.48 -4.04
C LEU A 130 -12.40 -8.43 -2.70
N ARG A 131 -12.15 -7.42 -1.86
CA ARG A 131 -12.88 -7.24 -0.59
C ARG A 131 -14.38 -7.08 -0.80
N GLU A 132 -14.78 -6.25 -1.77
CA GLU A 132 -16.19 -6.09 -2.13
C GLU A 132 -16.79 -7.42 -2.61
N GLY A 133 -16.04 -8.22 -3.37
CA GLY A 133 -16.47 -9.55 -3.83
C GLY A 133 -16.69 -10.53 -2.69
N ILE A 134 -15.74 -10.60 -1.74
CA ILE A 134 -15.82 -11.46 -0.55
C ILE A 134 -17.02 -11.09 0.32
N VAL A 135 -17.25 -9.78 0.54
CA VAL A 135 -18.39 -9.29 1.32
C VAL A 135 -19.71 -9.60 0.60
N ALA A 136 -19.79 -9.34 -0.70
CA ALA A 136 -20.99 -9.57 -1.49
C ALA A 136 -21.35 -11.07 -1.57
N SER A 137 -20.33 -11.94 -1.65
CA SER A 137 -20.49 -13.39 -1.63
C SER A 137 -20.67 -13.98 -0.22
N LYS A 138 -20.60 -13.14 0.83
CA LYS A 138 -20.67 -13.54 2.26
C LYS A 138 -19.67 -14.64 2.63
N ARG A 139 -18.49 -14.62 2.01
CA ARG A 139 -17.46 -15.64 2.22
C ARG A 139 -16.68 -15.35 3.52
N ILE A 140 -16.47 -16.39 4.33
CA ILE A 140 -15.89 -16.30 5.69
C ILE A 140 -14.90 -17.44 6.00
N ASP A 141 -14.36 -18.08 4.97
CA ASP A 141 -13.44 -19.21 5.09
C ASP A 141 -11.98 -18.75 5.30
N GLU A 142 -11.07 -19.73 5.40
CA GLU A 142 -9.63 -19.48 5.58
C GLU A 142 -9.04 -18.58 4.47
N PHE A 143 -9.51 -18.76 3.23
CA PHE A 143 -9.10 -17.89 2.13
C PHE A 143 -9.46 -16.43 2.40
N ALA A 144 -10.68 -16.15 2.87
CA ALA A 144 -11.10 -14.80 3.20
C ALA A 144 -10.20 -14.19 4.29
N ILE A 145 -9.84 -14.95 5.32
CA ILE A 145 -8.89 -14.51 6.36
C ILE A 145 -7.55 -14.11 5.73
N GLN A 146 -6.93 -15.00 4.95
CA GLN A 146 -5.62 -14.74 4.36
C GLN A 146 -5.64 -13.55 3.39
N ALA A 147 -6.68 -13.43 2.56
CA ALA A 147 -6.85 -12.31 1.64
C ALA A 147 -6.99 -10.97 2.39
N TYR A 148 -7.76 -10.95 3.50
CA TYR A 148 -7.91 -9.76 4.33
C TYR A 148 -6.64 -9.42 5.11
N LEU A 149 -5.92 -10.39 5.67
CA LEU A 149 -4.65 -10.14 6.36
C LEU A 149 -3.62 -9.54 5.40
N PHE A 150 -3.51 -10.08 4.18
CA PHE A 150 -2.67 -9.51 3.14
C PHE A 150 -3.10 -8.07 2.80
N ASN A 151 -4.41 -7.83 2.61
CA ASN A 151 -4.92 -6.48 2.35
C ASN A 151 -4.59 -5.50 3.49
N ILE A 152 -4.79 -5.90 4.75
CA ILE A 152 -4.54 -5.06 5.92
C ILE A 152 -3.05 -4.71 5.98
N ARG A 153 -2.16 -5.71 5.90
CA ARG A 153 -0.70 -5.50 5.95
C ARG A 153 -0.24 -4.54 4.85
N LEU A 154 -0.67 -4.77 3.60
CA LEU A 154 -0.29 -3.90 2.49
C LEU A 154 -0.84 -2.48 2.68
N SER A 155 -2.11 -2.35 3.06
CA SER A 155 -2.77 -1.06 3.29
C SER A 155 -2.13 -0.27 4.44
N VAL A 156 -1.60 -0.95 5.47
CA VAL A 156 -0.83 -0.35 6.56
C VAL A 156 0.53 0.14 6.07
N LEU A 157 1.23 -0.62 5.21
CA LEU A 157 2.51 -0.20 4.64
C LEU A 157 2.39 1.07 3.78
N VAL A 158 1.30 1.20 3.03
CA VAL A 158 0.99 2.43 2.27
C VAL A 158 0.26 3.50 3.10
N LYS A 159 0.06 3.27 4.41
CA LYS A 159 -0.60 4.20 5.34
C LYS A 159 -1.99 4.70 4.86
N HIS A 160 -2.79 3.83 4.26
CA HIS A 160 -4.10 4.18 3.69
C HIS A 160 -5.27 3.75 4.62
N PRO A 161 -5.73 4.60 5.56
CA PRO A 161 -6.71 4.25 6.60
C PRO A 161 -8.07 3.81 6.08
N GLU A 162 -8.52 4.37 4.96
CA GLU A 162 -9.77 4.04 4.30
C GLU A 162 -9.76 2.61 3.74
N SER A 163 -8.57 1.99 3.63
CA SER A 163 -8.42 0.60 3.25
C SER A 163 -8.22 -0.28 4.47
N TYR A 164 -7.20 -0.09 5.30
CA TYR A 164 -6.94 -1.05 6.38
C TYR A 164 -8.00 -1.01 7.48
N HIS A 165 -8.54 0.17 7.84
CA HIS A 165 -9.44 0.30 8.98
C HIS A 165 -10.76 -0.48 8.80
N PRO A 166 -11.54 -0.29 7.70
CA PRO A 166 -12.75 -1.09 7.50
C PRO A 166 -12.45 -2.59 7.31
N ALA A 167 -11.30 -2.94 6.73
CA ALA A 167 -10.89 -4.34 6.61
C ALA A 167 -10.64 -5.00 7.97
N ILE A 168 -9.91 -4.32 8.87
CA ILE A 168 -9.72 -4.75 10.26
C ILE A 168 -11.06 -4.95 10.96
N LEU A 169 -11.96 -3.97 10.87
CA LEU A 169 -13.26 -4.06 11.52
C LEU A 169 -14.11 -5.21 10.98
N HIS A 170 -14.09 -5.46 9.68
CA HIS A 170 -14.82 -6.57 9.07
C HIS A 170 -14.27 -7.93 9.53
N VAL A 171 -12.94 -8.08 9.56
CA VAL A 171 -12.30 -9.29 10.08
C VAL A 171 -12.70 -9.53 11.54
N LEU A 172 -12.61 -8.51 12.40
CA LEU A 172 -12.89 -8.66 13.83
C LEU A 172 -14.38 -8.86 14.16
N ARG A 173 -15.29 -8.22 13.42
CA ARG A 173 -16.73 -8.23 13.73
C ARG A 173 -17.54 -9.26 12.96
N THR A 174 -17.06 -9.71 11.80
CA THR A 174 -17.82 -10.60 10.91
C THR A 174 -17.12 -11.93 10.70
N ILE A 175 -15.84 -11.92 10.35
CA ILE A 175 -15.11 -13.17 10.03
C ILE A 175 -14.73 -13.90 11.33
N HIS A 176 -14.06 -13.23 12.26
CA HIS A 176 -13.54 -13.82 13.50
C HIS A 176 -14.59 -14.57 14.33
N PRO A 177 -15.82 -14.03 14.55
CA PRO A 177 -16.84 -14.75 15.32
C PRO A 177 -17.36 -16.01 14.63
N ALA A 178 -17.27 -16.08 13.30
CA ALA A 178 -17.76 -17.21 12.50
C ALA A 178 -16.66 -18.24 12.21
N GLN A 179 -15.42 -17.78 12.00
CA GLN A 179 -14.22 -18.56 11.81
C GLN A 179 -13.11 -17.94 12.64
N ASN A 180 -12.61 -18.68 13.63
CA ASN A 180 -11.63 -18.17 14.56
C ASN A 180 -10.31 -17.87 13.84
N LEU A 181 -9.79 -16.66 14.08
CA LEU A 181 -8.41 -16.33 13.72
C LEU A 181 -7.48 -17.05 14.70
N THR A 182 -6.27 -17.36 14.24
CA THR A 182 -5.23 -17.80 15.18
C THR A 182 -4.92 -16.69 16.18
N SER A 183 -4.41 -17.07 17.35
CA SER A 183 -4.01 -16.09 18.37
C SER A 183 -3.02 -15.05 17.80
N VAL A 184 -2.09 -15.48 16.94
CA VAL A 184 -1.10 -14.59 16.32
C VAL A 184 -1.75 -13.57 15.38
N GLU A 185 -2.62 -14.02 14.47
CA GLU A 185 -3.32 -13.14 13.52
C GLU A 185 -4.25 -12.17 14.25
N LEU A 186 -4.95 -12.63 15.29
CA LEU A 186 -5.81 -11.79 16.10
C LEU A 186 -5.01 -10.69 16.81
N GLN A 187 -3.90 -11.04 17.48
CA GLN A 187 -3.04 -10.05 18.16
C GLN A 187 -2.41 -9.07 17.16
N GLU A 188 -2.05 -9.52 15.95
CA GLU A 188 -1.54 -8.64 14.89
C GLU A 188 -2.58 -7.60 14.46
N VAL A 189 -3.79 -8.04 14.08
CA VAL A 189 -4.88 -7.18 13.61
C VAL A 189 -5.34 -6.21 14.70
N LEU A 190 -5.47 -6.69 15.94
CA LEU A 190 -5.79 -5.84 17.09
C LEU A 190 -4.68 -4.83 17.37
N GLY A 191 -3.41 -5.25 17.21
CA GLY A 191 -2.27 -4.36 17.39
C GLY A 191 -2.31 -3.18 16.42
N TYR A 192 -2.64 -3.43 15.15
CA TYR A 192 -2.83 -2.35 14.17
C TYR A 192 -4.00 -1.44 14.53
N LEU A 193 -5.12 -1.99 15.00
CA LEU A 193 -6.28 -1.18 15.40
C LEU A 193 -5.98 -0.27 16.60
N VAL A 194 -5.27 -0.79 17.60
CA VAL A 194 -4.86 -0.04 18.80
C VAL A 194 -3.88 1.06 18.42
N LEU A 195 -2.88 0.76 17.58
CA LEU A 195 -1.92 1.76 17.12
C LEU A 195 -2.57 2.83 16.22
N ASP A 196 -3.53 2.47 15.37
CA ASP A 196 -4.32 3.43 14.59
C ASP A 196 -5.11 4.39 15.49
N ALA A 197 -5.79 3.86 16.52
CA ALA A 197 -6.52 4.64 17.50
C ALA A 197 -5.61 5.64 18.22
N ALA A 198 -4.47 5.15 18.72
CA ALA A 198 -3.54 5.96 19.49
C ALA A 198 -2.78 6.98 18.62
N CYS A 199 -2.23 6.57 17.48
CA CYS A 199 -1.26 7.36 16.74
C CYS A 199 -1.88 8.26 15.67
N ARG A 200 -2.87 7.74 14.92
CA ARG A 200 -3.51 8.51 13.85
C ARG A 200 -4.72 9.30 14.34
N ARG A 201 -5.55 8.69 15.18
CA ARG A 201 -6.77 9.34 15.69
C ARG A 201 -6.55 10.12 16.98
N GLY A 202 -5.42 9.92 17.67
CA GLY A 202 -5.14 10.55 18.95
C GLY A 202 -6.07 10.11 20.08
N ASP A 203 -6.83 9.03 19.89
CA ASP A 203 -7.80 8.52 20.86
C ASP A 203 -7.16 7.43 21.72
N LEU A 204 -6.46 7.86 22.77
CA LEU A 204 -5.85 6.96 23.73
C LEU A 204 -6.90 6.19 24.54
N ALA A 205 -8.07 6.78 24.81
CA ALA A 205 -9.13 6.12 25.57
C ALA A 205 -9.67 4.91 24.82
N GLU A 206 -9.96 5.06 23.53
CA GLU A 206 -10.38 3.95 22.68
C GLU A 206 -9.26 2.91 22.53
N ALA A 207 -8.01 3.34 22.37
CA ALA A 207 -6.87 2.42 22.27
C ALA A 207 -6.77 1.50 23.51
N TYR A 208 -6.86 2.07 24.72
CA TYR A 208 -6.89 1.29 25.97
C TYR A 208 -8.16 0.44 26.09
N ALA A 209 -9.31 0.94 25.66
CA ALA A 209 -10.57 0.20 25.70
C ALA A 209 -10.54 -1.04 24.79
N ILE A 210 -10.01 -0.92 23.58
CA ILE A 210 -9.84 -2.05 22.65
C ILE A 210 -8.87 -3.06 23.23
N ARG A 211 -7.72 -2.60 23.71
CA ARG A 211 -6.71 -3.46 24.35
C ARG A 211 -7.30 -4.27 25.51
N HIS A 212 -8.06 -3.63 26.39
CA HIS A 212 -8.71 -4.28 27.52
C HIS A 212 -9.79 -5.27 27.06
N ARG A 213 -10.68 -4.85 26.16
CA ARG A 213 -11.80 -5.66 25.65
C ARG A 213 -11.34 -6.98 25.05
N TYR A 214 -10.27 -6.95 24.26
CA TYR A 214 -9.76 -8.13 23.56
C TYR A 214 -8.58 -8.82 24.26
N GLY A 215 -8.19 -8.34 25.45
CA GLY A 215 -7.08 -8.91 26.22
C GLY A 215 -5.75 -8.93 25.46
N LEU A 216 -5.49 -7.91 24.64
CA LEU A 216 -4.26 -7.79 23.85
C LEU A 216 -3.04 -7.69 24.78
N ARG A 217 -2.05 -8.58 24.59
CA ARG A 217 -0.83 -8.63 25.41
C ARG A 217 0.39 -8.43 24.52
N ASP A 218 0.83 -7.18 24.41
CA ASP A 218 2.02 -6.84 23.67
C ASP A 218 2.79 -5.71 24.38
N GLY A 219 3.94 -6.05 24.94
CA GLY A 219 4.77 -5.09 25.69
C GLY A 219 5.27 -3.94 24.83
N LYS A 220 5.40 -4.10 23.51
CA LYS A 220 5.79 -2.99 22.62
C LYS A 220 4.64 -2.01 22.45
N ILE A 221 3.41 -2.50 22.27
CA ILE A 221 2.22 -1.63 22.17
C ILE A 221 2.00 -0.91 23.50
N ASP A 222 2.18 -1.60 24.62
CA ASP A 222 2.07 -0.99 25.96
C ASP A 222 3.08 0.14 26.15
N ALA A 223 4.32 -0.06 25.69
CA ALA A 223 5.35 0.96 25.73
C ALA A 223 5.02 2.16 24.82
N VAL A 224 4.41 1.94 23.66
CA VAL A 224 3.92 3.02 22.79
C VAL A 224 2.82 3.82 23.48
N LEU A 225 1.80 3.14 24.02
CA LEU A 225 0.67 3.80 24.69
C LEU A 225 1.13 4.62 25.89
N ALA A 226 2.06 4.07 26.69
CA ALA A 226 2.66 4.80 27.81
C ALA A 226 3.48 6.01 27.34
N ALA A 227 4.26 5.86 26.26
CA ALA A 227 5.03 6.97 25.72
C ALA A 227 4.14 8.10 25.20
N LEU A 228 3.02 7.77 24.54
CA LEU A 228 2.04 8.76 24.07
C LEU A 228 1.30 9.42 25.23
N ALA A 229 0.86 8.65 26.24
CA ALA A 229 0.16 9.19 27.40
C ALA A 229 1.00 10.15 28.26
N HIS A 230 2.33 10.02 28.21
CA HIS A 230 3.27 10.87 28.93
C HIS A 230 3.98 11.90 28.04
N ASP A 231 3.60 12.04 26.78
CA ASP A 231 4.28 12.88 25.78
C ASP A 231 5.81 12.63 25.71
N ASN A 232 6.23 11.40 25.99
CA ASN A 232 7.63 11.02 26.09
C ASN A 232 8.16 10.57 24.72
N TYR A 233 8.56 11.54 23.91
CA TYR A 233 9.09 11.31 22.57
C TYR A 233 10.35 10.44 22.52
N VAL A 234 11.25 10.56 23.51
CA VAL A 234 12.48 9.75 23.53
C VAL A 234 12.15 8.27 23.73
N ALA A 235 11.22 7.97 24.65
CA ALA A 235 10.70 6.61 24.82
C ALA A 235 9.97 6.13 23.56
N PHE A 236 9.12 6.98 22.98
CA PHE A 236 8.39 6.68 21.73
C PHE A 236 9.33 6.29 20.60
N ARG A 237 10.34 7.11 20.31
CA ARG A 237 11.32 6.88 19.24
C ARG A 237 12.14 5.62 19.48
N ARG A 238 12.48 5.32 20.74
CA ARG A 238 13.16 4.06 21.09
C ARG A 238 12.30 2.85 20.75
N VAL A 239 11.00 2.90 21.06
CA VAL A 239 10.08 1.81 20.73
C VAL A 239 9.87 1.71 19.21
N GLN A 240 9.71 2.86 18.52
CA GLN A 240 9.54 2.93 17.07
C GLN A 240 10.68 2.25 16.30
N ARG A 241 11.92 2.37 16.76
CA ARG A 241 13.08 1.69 16.16
C ARG A 241 13.12 0.16 16.40
N ASN A 242 12.37 -0.33 17.37
CA ASN A 242 12.41 -1.73 17.82
C ASN A 242 11.16 -2.54 17.42
N VAL A 243 10.12 -1.89 16.87
CA VAL A 243 8.93 -2.57 16.34
C VAL A 243 9.16 -3.06 14.91
N ASP A 244 8.30 -3.96 14.43
CA ASP A 244 8.31 -4.37 13.03
C ASP A 244 7.89 -3.21 12.10
N GLY A 245 8.21 -3.34 10.81
CA GLY A 245 7.99 -2.29 9.83
C GLY A 245 6.54 -1.85 9.68
N HIS A 246 5.56 -2.74 9.85
CA HIS A 246 4.14 -2.39 9.72
C HIS A 246 3.69 -1.53 10.89
N ARG A 247 4.07 -1.91 12.12
CA ARG A 247 3.78 -1.09 13.30
C ARG A 247 4.52 0.25 13.26
N ALA A 248 5.78 0.25 12.81
CA ALA A 248 6.54 1.48 12.61
C ALA A 248 5.82 2.48 11.70
N LYS A 249 5.20 1.99 10.62
CA LYS A 249 4.39 2.82 9.70
C LYS A 249 3.19 3.49 10.37
N LEU A 250 2.54 2.83 11.32
CA LEU A 250 1.46 3.43 12.10
C LEU A 250 1.97 4.46 13.12
N LEU A 251 3.16 4.25 13.69
CA LEU A 251 3.77 5.19 14.64
C LEU A 251 4.17 6.51 13.96
N GLU A 252 4.52 6.49 12.67
CA GLU A 252 4.85 7.69 11.90
C GLU A 252 3.73 8.76 11.94
N PHE A 253 2.46 8.37 12.10
CA PHE A 253 1.35 9.34 12.23
C PHE A 253 1.47 10.25 13.46
N ALA A 254 1.96 9.73 14.58
CA ALA A 254 2.11 10.52 15.81
C ALA A 254 3.47 11.23 15.91
N GLU A 255 4.44 10.81 15.11
CA GLU A 255 5.83 11.26 15.27
C GLU A 255 5.98 12.78 15.09
N ALA A 256 5.30 13.35 14.09
CA ALA A 256 5.39 14.78 13.79
C ALA A 256 4.88 15.66 14.95
N GLU A 257 3.73 15.30 15.52
CA GLU A 257 3.12 16.01 16.65
C GLU A 257 3.99 15.90 17.91
N MET A 258 4.44 14.69 18.25
CA MET A 258 5.30 14.49 19.42
C MET A 258 6.64 15.22 19.28
N ARG A 259 7.24 15.22 18.09
CA ARG A 259 8.48 15.96 17.82
C ARG A 259 8.26 17.46 18.00
N THR A 260 7.14 17.98 17.49
CA THR A 260 6.75 19.38 17.67
C THR A 260 6.60 19.74 19.15
N HIS A 261 6.00 18.85 19.94
CA HIS A 261 5.91 19.03 21.39
C HIS A 261 7.29 19.11 22.05
N VAL A 262 8.21 18.20 21.70
CA VAL A 262 9.60 18.25 22.20
C VAL A 262 10.28 19.57 21.86
N LEU A 263 10.20 20.02 20.60
CA LEU A 263 10.83 21.27 20.19
C LEU A 263 10.26 22.48 20.96
N LYS A 264 8.95 22.48 21.25
CA LYS A 264 8.32 23.49 22.12
C LYS A 264 8.86 23.43 23.55
N CYS A 265 9.06 22.24 24.10
CA CYS A 265 9.67 22.05 25.42
C CYS A 265 11.11 22.58 25.45
N PHE A 266 11.92 22.27 24.44
CA PHE A 266 13.26 22.83 24.29
C PHE A 266 13.25 24.35 24.26
N GLY A 267 12.34 24.93 23.47
CA GLY A 267 12.12 26.37 23.34
C GLY A 267 11.80 27.08 24.67
N ARG A 268 11.19 26.37 25.63
CA ARG A 268 10.80 26.92 26.93
C ARG A 268 11.86 26.72 28.01
N THR A 269 12.52 25.56 28.00
CA THR A 269 13.37 25.11 29.11
C THR A 269 14.83 25.57 28.98
N TYR A 270 15.34 25.69 27.76
CA TYR A 270 16.76 25.94 27.53
C TYR A 270 17.02 27.31 26.91
N LEU A 271 18.15 27.93 27.30
CA LEU A 271 18.69 29.13 26.65
C LEU A 271 19.59 28.76 25.45
N ALA A 272 20.44 27.76 25.65
CA ALA A 272 21.28 27.17 24.61
C ALA A 272 21.53 25.68 24.91
N VAL A 273 21.71 24.88 23.87
CA VAL A 273 21.95 23.43 23.94
C VAL A 273 23.05 23.04 22.98
N ASP A 274 23.68 21.89 23.21
CA ASP A 274 24.58 21.30 22.22
C ASP A 274 23.77 20.77 21.02
N GLN A 275 24.30 20.94 19.81
CA GLN A 275 23.66 20.51 18.57
C GLN A 275 23.41 18.99 18.56
N GLU A 276 24.42 18.19 18.89
CA GLU A 276 24.33 16.72 18.83
C GLU A 276 23.27 16.21 19.81
N TRP A 277 23.20 16.82 20.99
CA TRP A 277 22.18 16.48 21.98
C TRP A 277 20.76 16.81 21.49
N LEU A 278 20.56 17.99 20.88
CA LEU A 278 19.28 18.38 20.30
C LEU A 278 18.85 17.42 19.18
N GLU A 279 19.75 17.09 18.26
CA GLU A 279 19.47 16.19 17.14
C GLU A 279 19.15 14.76 17.63
N ASN A 280 19.84 14.30 18.66
CA ASN A 280 19.55 13.00 19.27
C ASN A 280 18.16 12.96 19.93
N CYS A 281 17.80 14.02 20.66
CA CYS A 281 16.52 14.12 21.35
C CYS A 281 15.32 14.37 20.40
N SER A 282 15.49 15.23 19.39
CA SER A 282 14.44 15.58 18.41
C SER A 282 14.36 14.60 17.24
N GLY A 283 15.44 13.85 17.02
CA GLY A 283 15.54 12.82 16.02
C GLY A 283 15.68 13.27 14.58
N GLN A 284 16.02 14.52 14.37
CA GLN A 284 16.29 15.13 13.07
C GLN A 284 17.59 15.91 13.12
N SER A 285 18.23 16.09 11.96
CA SER A 285 19.39 16.96 11.86
C SER A 285 18.98 18.43 11.98
N TRP A 286 19.93 19.27 12.38
CA TRP A 286 19.73 20.71 12.51
C TRP A 286 19.16 21.37 11.24
N GLU A 287 19.61 20.92 10.06
CA GLU A 287 19.15 21.44 8.77
C GLU A 287 17.66 21.13 8.55
N VAL A 288 17.21 19.95 8.97
CA VAL A 288 15.80 19.55 8.87
C VAL A 288 14.95 20.31 9.90
N LEU A 289 15.47 20.49 11.12
CA LEU A 289 14.77 21.25 12.15
C LEU A 289 14.51 22.71 11.74
N THR A 290 15.50 23.35 11.11
CA THR A 290 15.38 24.74 10.63
C THR A 290 14.50 24.84 9.39
N ARG A 291 14.67 23.94 8.41
CA ARG A 291 13.92 23.96 7.16
C ARG A 291 12.45 23.56 7.33
N ASP A 292 12.19 22.43 7.98
CA ASP A 292 10.87 21.78 7.97
C ASP A 292 10.06 22.12 9.23
N HIS A 293 10.73 22.31 10.37
CA HIS A 293 10.07 22.69 11.62
C HIS A 293 10.14 24.19 11.93
N GLY A 294 10.89 24.97 11.13
CA GLY A 294 10.96 26.43 11.25
C GLY A 294 11.43 26.91 12.61
N VAL A 295 12.31 26.14 13.28
CA VAL A 295 12.80 26.54 14.61
C VAL A 295 13.63 27.83 14.46
N GLY A 296 13.13 28.94 15.01
CA GLY A 296 13.77 30.26 14.93
C GLY A 296 15.01 30.41 15.82
N TRP A 297 15.79 29.35 15.96
CA TRP A 297 16.98 29.27 16.81
C TRP A 297 18.24 29.49 15.96
N GLU A 298 19.30 30.00 16.57
CA GLU A 298 20.56 30.32 15.89
C GLU A 298 21.63 29.29 16.24
N LEU A 299 22.49 28.95 15.27
CA LEU A 299 23.64 28.08 15.51
C LEU A 299 24.90 28.93 15.78
N ASP A 300 25.50 28.76 16.95
CA ASP A 300 26.76 29.36 17.37
C ASP A 300 27.82 28.25 17.53
N GLY A 301 28.57 28.00 16.45
CA GLY A 301 29.53 26.90 16.39
C GLY A 301 28.85 25.54 16.53
N LYS A 302 29.04 24.88 17.68
CA LYS A 302 28.42 23.57 18.03
C LYS A 302 27.20 23.71 18.95
N ARG A 303 26.82 24.93 19.31
CA ARG A 303 25.72 25.19 20.25
C ARG A 303 24.56 25.87 19.54
N VAL A 304 23.37 25.38 19.79
CA VAL A 304 22.13 25.99 19.34
C VAL A 304 21.66 26.98 20.40
N VAL A 305 21.60 28.26 20.04
CA VAL A 305 21.05 29.35 20.87
C VAL A 305 19.55 29.43 20.63
N ILE A 306 18.79 29.01 21.63
CA ILE A 306 17.33 28.92 21.60
C ILE A 306 16.69 30.25 22.03
N ARG A 307 17.24 30.87 23.08
CA ARG A 307 16.76 32.15 23.62
C ARG A 307 17.94 33.06 23.97
N LYS A 308 17.93 34.27 23.42
CA LYS A 308 18.85 35.34 23.83
C LYS A 308 18.41 35.91 25.18
N VAL A 309 19.32 35.94 26.15
CA VAL A 309 19.07 36.65 27.42
C VAL A 309 19.03 38.13 27.10
N ARG A 310 17.88 38.79 27.30
CA ARG A 310 17.83 40.25 27.23
C ARG A 310 18.65 40.80 28.41
N ALA A 311 19.67 41.60 28.11
CA ALA A 311 20.40 42.33 29.13
C ALA A 311 19.42 43.21 29.93
N LYS A 312 19.59 43.22 31.26
CA LYS A 312 18.73 43.95 32.20
C LYS A 312 19.27 45.35 32.42
#